data_AF-A0A1V5K1B4-F1
#
_entry.id   AF-A0A1V5K1B4-F1
#
_cell.length_a   1.000
_cell.length_b   1.000
_cell.length_c   1.000
_cell.angle_alpha   90.00
_cell.angle_beta   90.00
_cell.angle_gamma   90.00
#
_symmetry.space_group_name_H-M   'P 1'
#
loop_
_entity.id
_entity.type
_entity.pdbx_description
1 polymer ?
#
loop_
_entity_poly.entity_id
_entity_poly.type
_entity_poly.pdbx_seq_one_letter_code
_entity_poly.pdbx_strand_id
1 'polypeptide(L)'
;MNRQEIKKDEVAAFFKRGIFFFQNHESLFGYIGVAVASLLAVFLLYKGFVFFRGKSDNNAYRQIVAMAADKAKVSEKATQLKALSKKGTLSSSGLLILSESYLEKGEYDQAQRVVDTIDKGGKSLLSLKANLLQIQLYQIKGEYQKAIDLFRGQLQPVLSKASKEIPYDALLYKMGEIYRQKGDAEGARQTWEKLVKEHPESPYGMLAQRELYQSY
;
A
#
# COMPACT_ATOMS: atom_id res chain seq x y z
N MET A 1 57.31 -18.51 38.29
CA MET A 1 56.59 -17.31 37.80
C MET A 1 55.73 -17.71 36.61
N ASN A 2 54.41 -17.60 36.74
CA ASN A 2 53.45 -18.25 35.86
C ASN A 2 52.97 -17.28 34.76
N ARG A 3 52.99 -17.71 33.48
CA ARG A 3 52.67 -16.88 32.30
C ARG A 3 51.23 -16.32 32.25
N GLN A 4 50.35 -16.76 33.15
CA GLN A 4 48.97 -16.32 33.20
C GLN A 4 48.76 -15.01 33.99
N GLU A 5 49.70 -14.63 34.86
CA GLU A 5 49.61 -13.39 35.65
C GLU A 5 49.96 -12.16 34.79
N ILE A 6 50.99 -12.27 33.94
CA ILE A 6 51.44 -11.18 33.05
C ILE A 6 50.33 -10.73 32.08
N LYS A 7 49.52 -11.67 31.56
CA LYS A 7 48.41 -11.35 30.65
C LYS A 7 47.24 -10.64 31.33
N LYS A 8 47.01 -10.89 32.63
CA LYS A 8 45.93 -10.21 33.37
C LYS A 8 46.29 -8.76 33.65
N ASP A 9 47.57 -8.48 33.91
CA ASP A 9 48.04 -7.13 34.20
C ASP A 9 48.10 -6.22 32.96
N GLU A 10 48.45 -6.76 31.79
CA GLU A 10 48.41 -6.01 30.52
C GLU A 10 46.98 -5.61 30.13
N VAL A 11 46.01 -6.51 30.33
CA VAL A 11 44.60 -6.23 30.07
C VAL A 11 44.08 -5.17 31.05
N ALA A 12 44.43 -5.29 32.34
CA ALA A 12 44.08 -4.28 33.34
C ALA A 12 44.70 -2.90 33.05
N ALA A 13 45.94 -2.87 32.55
CA ALA A 13 46.61 -1.64 32.15
C ALA A 13 45.99 -1.01 30.89
N PHE A 14 45.54 -1.82 29.93
CA PHE A 14 44.80 -1.36 28.75
C PHE A 14 43.47 -0.71 29.15
N PHE A 15 42.70 -1.33 30.04
CA PHE A 15 41.45 -0.77 30.55
C PHE A 15 41.68 0.51 31.36
N LYS A 16 42.73 0.57 32.18
CA LYS A 16 43.09 1.79 32.92
C LYS A 16 43.46 2.95 31.98
N ARG A 17 44.18 2.68 30.88
CA ARG A 17 44.51 3.71 29.87
C ARG A 17 43.28 4.17 29.08
N GLY A 18 42.35 3.26 28.76
CA GLY A 18 41.09 3.61 28.11
C GLY A 18 40.19 4.49 28.99
N ILE A 19 40.10 4.20 30.28
CA ILE A 19 39.31 4.99 31.25
C ILE A 19 39.94 6.37 31.45
N PHE A 20 41.28 6.47 31.51
CA PHE A 20 41.98 7.73 31.70
C PHE A 20 41.92 8.66 30.47
N PHE A 21 41.89 8.10 29.25
CA PHE A 21 41.71 8.87 28.02
C PHE A 21 40.33 9.55 27.94
N PHE A 22 39.29 8.90 28.50
CA PHE A 22 37.94 9.45 28.59
C PHE A 22 37.78 10.52 29.69
N GLN A 23 38.59 10.45 30.75
CA GLN A 23 38.49 11.34 31.90
C GLN A 23 39.16 12.72 31.67
N ASN A 24 40.04 12.84 30.66
CA ASN A 24 40.85 14.06 30.44
C ASN A 24 40.51 14.86 29.17
N HIS A 25 39.41 14.53 28.46
CA HIS A 25 38.92 15.25 27.27
C HIS A 25 37.40 15.54 27.40
N GLU A 26 37.04 16.38 28.37
CA GLU A 26 35.70 16.39 28.97
C GLU A 26 34.59 17.25 28.32
N SER A 27 34.80 18.11 27.32
CA SER A 27 33.74 19.06 26.92
C SER A 27 33.21 19.01 25.50
N LEU A 28 33.73 18.16 24.60
CA LEU A 28 33.26 18.09 23.20
C LEU A 28 32.73 16.71 22.81
N PHE A 29 33.39 15.62 23.22
CA PHE A 29 32.94 14.26 22.89
C PHE A 29 31.69 13.83 23.66
N GLY A 30 31.48 14.34 24.88
CA GLY A 30 30.25 14.10 25.64
C GLY A 30 29.01 14.63 24.91
N TYR A 31 29.07 15.86 24.39
CA TYR A 31 27.96 16.46 23.65
C TYR A 31 27.74 15.79 22.29
N ILE A 32 28.81 15.43 21.58
CA ILE A 32 28.70 14.69 20.31
C ILE A 32 28.09 13.30 20.56
N GLY A 33 28.48 12.61 21.62
CA GLY A 33 27.92 11.32 22.02
C GLY A 33 26.43 11.42 22.39
N VAL A 34 26.05 12.42 23.18
CA VAL A 34 24.65 12.69 23.54
C VAL A 34 23.83 13.07 22.30
N ALA A 35 24.37 13.88 21.38
CA ALA A 35 23.69 14.25 20.14
C ALA A 35 23.45 13.05 19.24
N VAL A 36 24.44 12.17 19.06
CA VAL A 36 24.30 10.94 18.26
C VAL A 36 23.29 9.99 18.90
N ALA A 37 23.34 9.80 20.22
CA ALA A 37 22.37 8.97 20.94
C ALA A 37 20.94 9.52 20.82
N SER A 38 20.78 10.84 20.88
CA SER A 38 19.48 11.50 20.73
C SER A 38 18.92 11.34 19.31
N LEU A 39 19.76 11.49 18.28
CA LEU A 39 19.37 11.28 16.88
C LEU A 39 18.99 9.81 16.61
N LEU A 40 19.73 8.86 17.19
CA LEU A 40 19.38 7.43 17.11
C LEU A 40 18.06 7.14 17.81
N ALA A 41 17.80 7.73 18.98
CA ALA A 41 16.53 7.58 19.69
C ALA A 41 15.36 8.14 18.87
N VAL A 42 15.50 9.33 18.27
CA VAL A 42 14.49 9.92 17.37
C VAL A 42 14.29 9.06 16.13
N PHE A 43 15.36 8.53 15.52
CA PHE A 43 15.28 7.63 14.38
C PHE A 43 14.57 6.32 14.72
N LEU A 44 14.86 5.74 15.89
CA LEU A 44 14.20 4.52 16.37
C LEU A 44 12.74 4.78 16.75
N LEU A 45 12.41 5.92 17.33
CA LEU A 45 11.03 6.34 17.57
C LEU A 45 10.28 6.57 16.26
N TYR A 46 10.91 7.19 15.27
CA TYR A 46 10.35 7.38 13.93
C TYR A 46 10.14 6.03 13.21
N LYS A 47 11.16 5.16 13.19
CA LYS A 47 11.05 3.80 12.64
C LYS A 47 10.02 2.97 13.39
N GLY A 48 9.96 3.08 14.72
CA GLY A 48 8.97 2.45 15.57
C GLY A 48 7.56 2.95 15.28
N PHE A 49 7.36 4.25 15.14
CA PHE A 49 6.10 4.87 14.76
C PHE A 49 5.66 4.43 13.35
N VAL A 50 6.56 4.45 12.37
CA VAL A 50 6.29 3.97 11.00
C VAL A 50 6.02 2.45 10.98
N PHE A 51 6.75 1.66 11.78
CA PHE A 51 6.58 0.23 11.89
C PHE A 51 5.28 -0.16 12.61
N PHE A 52 4.92 0.51 13.71
CA PHE A 52 3.64 0.31 14.40
C PHE A 52 2.46 0.75 13.53
N ARG A 53 2.60 1.86 12.80
CA ARG A 53 1.58 2.30 11.81
C ARG A 53 1.48 1.33 10.63
N GLY A 54 2.59 0.70 10.22
CA GLY A 54 2.62 -0.26 9.11
C GLY A 54 2.20 -1.69 9.46
N LYS A 55 2.33 -2.12 10.73
CA LYS A 55 2.06 -3.51 11.15
C LYS A 55 0.62 -3.75 11.63
N SER A 56 -0.12 -2.70 11.99
CA SER A 56 -1.50 -2.81 12.48
C SER A 56 -2.53 -3.19 11.40
N ASP A 57 -2.22 -3.01 10.11
CA ASP A 57 -3.22 -3.16 9.05
C ASP A 57 -3.22 -4.53 8.33
N ASN A 58 -2.17 -5.35 8.45
CA ASN A 58 -2.05 -6.55 7.61
C ASN A 58 -2.82 -7.78 8.13
N ASN A 59 -2.98 -7.94 9.45
CA ASN A 59 -3.69 -9.11 10.01
C ASN A 59 -5.21 -8.94 9.95
N ALA A 60 -5.72 -7.74 10.26
CA ALA A 60 -7.14 -7.42 10.13
C ALA A 60 -7.59 -7.49 8.67
N TYR A 61 -6.81 -6.92 7.74
CA TYR A 61 -7.06 -7.02 6.31
C TYR A 61 -7.06 -8.46 5.81
N ARG A 62 -6.10 -9.32 6.21
CA ARG A 62 -6.09 -10.74 5.80
C ARG A 62 -7.28 -11.52 6.33
N GLN A 63 -7.70 -11.28 7.58
CA GLN A 63 -8.92 -11.88 8.13
C GLN A 63 -10.17 -11.38 7.40
N ILE A 64 -10.22 -10.09 7.07
CA ILE A 64 -11.31 -9.46 6.33
C ILE A 64 -11.41 -9.94 4.89
N VAL A 65 -10.29 -10.07 4.18
CA VAL A 65 -10.24 -10.58 2.80
C VAL A 65 -10.64 -12.07 2.77
N ALA A 66 -10.23 -12.85 3.77
CA ALA A 66 -10.70 -14.23 3.94
C ALA A 66 -12.22 -14.30 4.22
N MET A 67 -12.79 -13.26 4.83
CA MET A 67 -14.24 -13.14 5.04
C MET A 67 -14.99 -12.57 3.82
N ALA A 68 -14.36 -11.74 3.00
CA ALA A 68 -14.92 -11.15 1.78
C ALA A 68 -15.18 -12.17 0.66
N ALA A 69 -14.59 -13.36 0.76
CA ALA A 69 -14.93 -14.49 -0.10
C ALA A 69 -16.39 -14.99 0.12
N ASP A 70 -17.00 -14.67 1.26
CA ASP A 70 -18.37 -15.02 1.62
C ASP A 70 -19.28 -13.78 1.54
N LYS A 71 -19.80 -13.50 0.35
CA LYS A 71 -20.54 -12.26 -0.01
C LYS A 71 -21.70 -11.93 0.93
N ALA A 72 -22.38 -12.93 1.49
CA ALA A 72 -23.50 -12.69 2.40
C ALA A 72 -23.06 -12.01 3.71
N LYS A 73 -21.91 -12.43 4.26
CA LYS A 73 -21.36 -11.91 5.53
C LYS A 73 -20.82 -10.49 5.41
N VAL A 74 -20.38 -10.09 4.22
CA VAL A 74 -19.90 -8.72 3.93
C VAL A 74 -21.04 -7.71 4.08
N SER A 75 -22.21 -8.02 3.54
CA SER A 75 -23.38 -7.13 3.57
C SER A 75 -23.97 -6.92 4.98
N GLU A 76 -23.93 -7.95 5.82
CA GLU A 76 -24.42 -7.94 7.20
C GLU A 76 -23.49 -7.09 8.09
N LYS A 77 -22.18 -7.30 7.95
CA LYS A 77 -21.16 -6.59 8.72
C LYS A 77 -20.98 -5.14 8.28
N ALA A 78 -21.36 -4.78 7.05
CA ALA A 78 -21.40 -3.39 6.60
C ALA A 78 -22.27 -2.50 7.50
N THR A 79 -23.34 -3.03 8.10
CA THR A 79 -24.19 -2.29 9.05
C THR A 79 -23.43 -1.98 10.35
N GLN A 80 -22.65 -2.94 10.85
CA GLN A 80 -21.79 -2.74 12.03
C GLN A 80 -20.64 -1.77 11.72
N LEU A 81 -20.02 -1.90 10.54
CA LEU A 81 -18.94 -1.01 10.07
C LEU A 81 -19.46 0.43 9.87
N LYS A 82 -20.69 0.61 9.40
CA LYS A 82 -21.35 1.91 9.28
C LYS A 82 -21.49 2.61 10.64
N ALA A 83 -21.86 1.86 11.69
CA ALA A 83 -21.97 2.39 13.04
C ALA A 83 -20.60 2.80 13.62
N LEU A 84 -19.54 2.04 13.31
CA LEU A 84 -18.17 2.33 13.73
C LEU A 84 -17.53 3.48 12.93
N SER A 85 -17.84 3.61 11.63
CA SER A 85 -17.42 4.73 10.79
C SER A 85 -17.93 6.06 11.33
N LYS A 86 -19.20 6.14 11.75
CA LYS A 86 -19.79 7.34 12.37
C LYS A 86 -19.08 7.77 13.67
N LYS A 87 -18.41 6.84 14.34
CA LYS A 87 -17.63 7.11 15.57
C LYS A 87 -16.17 7.51 15.27
N GLY A 88 -15.75 7.54 14.00
CA GLY A 88 -14.38 7.86 13.59
C GLY A 88 -13.35 6.78 13.93
N THR A 89 -13.78 5.60 14.37
CA THR A 89 -12.90 4.52 14.87
C THR A 89 -12.60 3.44 13.83
N LEU A 90 -12.98 3.64 12.56
CA LEU A 90 -12.85 2.62 11.54
C LEU A 90 -11.48 2.68 10.87
N SER A 91 -10.78 1.54 10.83
CA SER A 91 -9.53 1.40 10.09
C SER A 91 -9.75 1.61 8.59
N SER A 92 -8.71 2.00 7.85
CA SER A 92 -8.74 2.12 6.38
C SER A 92 -9.22 0.83 5.70
N SER A 93 -8.91 -0.33 6.28
CA SER A 93 -9.41 -1.64 5.85
C SER A 93 -10.93 -1.78 6.06
N GLY A 94 -11.47 -1.34 7.19
CA GLY A 94 -12.92 -1.35 7.43
C GLY A 94 -13.69 -0.39 6.51
N LEU A 95 -13.10 0.78 6.22
CA LEU A 95 -13.66 1.75 5.27
C LEU A 95 -13.70 1.18 3.84
N LEU A 96 -12.68 0.42 3.44
CA LEU A 96 -12.64 -0.23 2.14
C LEU A 96 -13.82 -1.20 1.95
N ILE A 97 -14.03 -2.12 2.91
CA ILE A 97 -15.14 -3.08 2.88
C ILE A 97 -16.49 -2.36 2.85
N LEU A 98 -16.63 -1.30 3.65
CA LEU A 98 -17.88 -0.56 3.74
C LEU A 98 -18.20 0.09 2.39
N SER A 99 -17.20 0.65 1.72
CA SER A 99 -17.38 1.23 0.39
C SER A 99 -17.66 0.15 -0.67
N GLU A 100 -16.96 -0.98 -0.65
CA GLU A 100 -17.24 -2.14 -1.52
C GLU A 100 -18.69 -2.62 -1.33
N SER A 101 -19.16 -2.73 -0.09
CA SER A 101 -20.55 -3.12 0.21
C SER A 101 -21.57 -2.11 -0.31
N TYR A 102 -21.29 -0.81 -0.20
CA TYR A 102 -22.16 0.20 -0.82
C TYR A 102 -22.16 0.08 -2.34
N LEU A 103 -21.02 -0.21 -2.95
CA LEU A 103 -20.93 -0.41 -4.39
C LEU A 103 -21.77 -1.61 -4.83
N GLU A 104 -21.67 -2.75 -4.14
CA GLU A 104 -22.46 -3.96 -4.41
C GLU A 104 -23.97 -3.72 -4.30
N LYS A 105 -24.40 -2.86 -3.38
CA LYS A 105 -25.81 -2.47 -3.19
C LYS A 105 -26.29 -1.42 -4.20
N GLY A 106 -25.41 -0.91 -5.06
CA GLY A 106 -25.73 0.19 -5.98
C GLY A 106 -25.79 1.57 -5.31
N GLU A 107 -25.36 1.68 -4.06
CA GLU A 107 -25.36 2.92 -3.28
C GLU A 107 -24.10 3.76 -3.58
N TYR A 108 -23.90 4.12 -4.85
CA TYR A 108 -22.64 4.68 -5.37
C TYR A 108 -22.17 5.97 -4.69
N ASP A 109 -23.09 6.85 -4.27
CA ASP A 109 -22.74 8.07 -3.55
C ASP A 109 -22.27 7.81 -2.13
N GLN A 110 -22.80 6.77 -1.48
CA GLN A 110 -22.30 6.34 -0.18
C GLN A 110 -20.92 5.71 -0.32
N ALA A 111 -20.72 4.86 -1.34
CA ALA A 111 -19.43 4.29 -1.66
C ALA A 111 -18.36 5.37 -1.89
N GLN A 112 -18.69 6.40 -2.69
CA GLN A 112 -17.81 7.54 -2.96
C GLN A 112 -17.41 8.28 -1.68
N ARG A 113 -18.39 8.67 -0.86
CA ARG A 113 -18.13 9.36 0.42
C ARG A 113 -17.18 8.58 1.32
N VAL A 114 -17.35 7.25 1.41
CA VAL A 114 -16.49 6.41 2.24
C VAL A 114 -15.08 6.31 1.65
N VAL A 115 -14.94 6.07 0.35
CA VAL A 115 -13.62 5.98 -0.31
C VAL A 115 -12.82 7.28 -0.21
N ASP A 116 -13.48 8.44 -0.21
CA ASP A 116 -12.80 9.72 -0.07
C ASP A 116 -12.20 9.97 1.32
N THR A 117 -12.61 9.18 2.32
CA THR A 117 -11.98 9.21 3.65
C THR A 117 -10.70 8.37 3.74
N ILE A 118 -10.43 7.52 2.74
CA ILE A 118 -9.26 6.65 2.70
C ILE A 118 -8.10 7.41 2.04
N ASP A 119 -6.93 7.37 2.68
CA ASP A 119 -5.71 7.91 2.08
C ASP A 119 -5.27 7.08 0.85
N LYS A 120 -5.43 7.72 -0.31
CA LYS A 120 -5.13 7.18 -1.65
C LYS A 120 -3.73 7.55 -2.16
N GLY A 121 -2.97 8.38 -1.44
CA GLY A 121 -1.66 8.88 -1.88
C GLY A 121 -0.50 7.90 -1.70
N GLY A 122 -0.68 6.85 -0.89
CA GLY A 122 0.34 5.87 -0.59
C GLY A 122 0.50 4.75 -1.62
N LYS A 123 1.61 4.01 -1.52
CA LYS A 123 1.83 2.74 -2.26
C LYS A 123 1.39 1.50 -1.47
N SER A 124 0.67 1.71 -0.37
CA SER A 124 0.15 0.61 0.44
C SER A 124 -0.91 -0.17 -0.35
N LEU A 125 -1.03 -1.47 -0.09
CA LEU A 125 -2.09 -2.29 -0.71
C LEU A 125 -3.49 -1.68 -0.50
N LEU A 126 -3.73 -1.10 0.68
CA LEU A 126 -5.00 -0.43 0.99
C LEU A 126 -5.23 0.80 0.10
N SER A 127 -4.21 1.64 -0.06
CA SER A 127 -4.28 2.81 -0.95
C SER A 127 -4.51 2.40 -2.41
N LEU A 128 -3.82 1.35 -2.87
CA LEU A 128 -4.01 0.81 -4.22
C LEU A 128 -5.43 0.25 -4.42
N LYS A 129 -5.96 -0.48 -3.44
CA LYS A 129 -7.35 -0.98 -3.49
C LYS A 129 -8.39 0.14 -3.45
N ALA A 130 -8.18 1.17 -2.64
CA ALA A 130 -9.05 2.34 -2.63
C ALA A 130 -9.05 3.06 -3.99
N ASN A 131 -7.90 3.13 -4.66
CA ASN A 131 -7.80 3.67 -6.01
C ASN A 131 -8.52 2.79 -7.06
N LEU A 132 -8.44 1.46 -6.96
CA LEU A 132 -9.21 0.56 -7.83
C LEU A 132 -10.72 0.76 -7.66
N LEU A 133 -11.18 0.89 -6.41
CA LEU A 133 -12.58 1.14 -6.10
C LEU A 133 -13.05 2.50 -6.63
N GLN A 134 -12.18 3.52 -6.50
CA GLN A 134 -12.43 4.84 -7.07
C GLN A 134 -12.55 4.81 -8.60
N ILE A 135 -11.68 4.07 -9.30
CA ILE A 135 -11.77 3.86 -10.76
C ILE A 135 -13.10 3.21 -11.12
N GLN A 136 -13.54 2.22 -10.36
CA GLN A 136 -14.82 1.55 -10.61
C GLN A 136 -16.01 2.51 -10.42
N LEU A 137 -15.98 3.34 -9.38
CA LEU A 137 -17.01 4.35 -9.16
C LEU A 137 -17.04 5.39 -10.29
N TYR A 138 -15.87 5.86 -10.74
CA TYR A 138 -15.78 6.75 -11.89
C TYR A 138 -16.34 6.11 -13.16
N GLN A 139 -16.02 4.84 -13.42
CA GLN A 139 -16.59 4.12 -14.56
C GLN A 139 -18.12 4.03 -14.49
N ILE A 140 -18.68 3.63 -13.35
CA ILE A 140 -20.14 3.52 -13.14
C ILE A 140 -20.83 4.88 -13.34
N LYS A 141 -20.20 5.98 -12.91
CA LYS A 141 -20.72 7.34 -13.05
C LYS A 141 -20.48 7.95 -14.43
N GLY A 142 -19.82 7.24 -15.35
CA GLY A 142 -19.45 7.76 -16.68
C GLY A 142 -18.30 8.78 -16.65
N GLU A 143 -17.61 8.92 -15.52
CA GLU A 143 -16.48 9.84 -15.32
C GLU A 143 -15.17 9.22 -15.86
N TYR A 144 -15.20 8.73 -17.09
CA TYR A 144 -14.13 7.90 -17.67
C TYR A 144 -12.76 8.58 -17.68
N GLN A 145 -12.70 9.89 -17.94
CA GLN A 145 -11.44 10.63 -17.94
C GLN A 145 -10.78 10.60 -16.56
N LYS A 146 -11.55 10.77 -15.47
CA LYS A 146 -11.00 10.71 -14.11
C LYS A 146 -10.49 9.31 -13.76
N ALA A 147 -11.18 8.26 -14.24
CA ALA A 147 -10.70 6.89 -14.10
C ALA A 147 -9.34 6.68 -14.79
N ILE A 148 -9.20 7.18 -16.02
CA ILE A 148 -7.96 7.11 -16.80
C ILE A 148 -6.83 7.88 -16.12
N ASP A 149 -7.08 9.10 -15.66
CA ASP A 149 -6.06 9.93 -15.01
C ASP A 149 -5.58 9.30 -13.70
N LEU A 150 -6.51 8.74 -12.91
CA LEU A 150 -6.17 8.04 -11.68
C LEU A 150 -5.34 6.78 -11.96
N PHE A 151 -5.70 6.00 -12.98
CA PHE A 151 -4.92 4.85 -13.40
C PHE A 151 -3.50 5.23 -13.81
N ARG A 152 -3.34 6.18 -14.74
CA ARG A 152 -2.04 6.61 -15.27
C ARG A 152 -1.16 7.25 -14.20
N GLY A 153 -1.74 8.07 -13.32
CA GLY A 153 -1.01 8.83 -12.32
C GLY A 153 -0.60 7.99 -11.10
N GLN A 154 -1.45 7.09 -10.63
CA GLN A 154 -1.26 6.44 -9.33
C GLN A 154 -1.03 4.93 -9.43
N LEU A 155 -1.73 4.22 -10.31
CA LEU A 155 -1.68 2.75 -10.35
C LEU A 155 -0.64 2.23 -11.35
N GLN A 156 -0.63 2.73 -12.57
CA GLN A 156 0.23 2.24 -13.65
C GLN A 156 1.73 2.25 -13.27
N PRO A 157 2.31 3.30 -12.66
CA PRO A 157 3.74 3.32 -12.33
C PRO A 157 4.14 2.34 -11.22
N VAL A 158 3.18 1.96 -10.37
CA VAL A 158 3.40 1.09 -9.20
C VAL A 158 3.16 -0.37 -9.56
N LEU A 159 2.06 -0.66 -10.27
CA LEU A 159 1.64 -2.03 -10.56
C LEU A 159 2.41 -2.66 -11.72
N SER A 160 2.89 -1.87 -12.68
CA SER A 160 3.75 -2.35 -13.77
C SER A 160 5.10 -2.91 -13.28
N LYS A 161 5.51 -2.63 -12.04
CA LYS A 161 6.80 -3.05 -11.45
C LYS A 161 6.67 -4.27 -10.52
N ALA A 162 5.74 -5.19 -10.83
CA ALA A 162 5.55 -6.47 -10.15
C ALA A 162 4.89 -6.41 -8.76
N SER A 163 3.77 -5.69 -8.63
CA SER A 163 2.86 -5.94 -7.51
C SER A 163 2.16 -7.28 -7.72
N LYS A 164 2.48 -8.30 -6.90
CA LYS A 164 1.85 -9.63 -6.98
C LYS A 164 0.44 -9.67 -6.39
N GLU A 165 0.05 -8.65 -5.61
CA GLU A 165 -1.20 -8.67 -4.85
C GLU A 165 -2.40 -8.09 -5.62
N ILE A 166 -2.15 -7.37 -6.73
CA ILE A 166 -3.20 -6.83 -7.60
C ILE A 166 -2.98 -7.39 -9.01
N PRO A 167 -3.98 -8.10 -9.58
CA PRO A 167 -3.92 -8.59 -10.95
C PRO A 167 -3.88 -7.42 -11.94
N TYR A 168 -2.67 -7.05 -12.37
CA TYR A 168 -2.45 -5.91 -13.26
C TYR A 168 -3.00 -6.18 -14.67
N ASP A 169 -2.98 -7.43 -15.09
CA ASP A 169 -3.58 -7.93 -16.33
C ASP A 169 -5.10 -7.68 -16.40
N ALA A 170 -5.83 -8.03 -15.33
CA ALA A 170 -7.27 -7.76 -15.20
C ALA A 170 -7.56 -6.25 -15.23
N LEU A 171 -6.72 -5.46 -14.56
CA LEU A 171 -6.84 -4.00 -14.56
C LEU A 171 -6.60 -3.42 -15.95
N LEU A 172 -5.61 -3.89 -16.70
CA LEU A 172 -5.36 -3.45 -18.08
C LEU A 172 -6.57 -3.75 -18.97
N TYR A 173 -7.16 -4.94 -18.87
CA TYR A 173 -8.37 -5.28 -19.62
C TYR A 173 -9.51 -4.31 -19.32
N LYS A 174 -9.79 -4.08 -18.03
CA LYS A 174 -10.82 -3.13 -17.57
C LYS A 174 -10.54 -1.70 -18.03
N MET A 175 -9.28 -1.28 -18.03
CA MET A 175 -8.92 0.05 -18.54
C MET A 175 -9.18 0.15 -20.04
N GLY A 176 -8.92 -0.89 -20.83
CA GLY A 176 -9.30 -0.92 -22.24
C GLY A 176 -10.81 -0.77 -22.44
N GLU A 177 -11.62 -1.43 -21.60
CA GLU A 177 -13.08 -1.21 -21.61
C GLU A 177 -13.48 0.23 -21.27
N ILE A 178 -12.81 0.84 -20.27
CA ILE A 178 -13.06 2.24 -19.89
C ILE A 178 -12.71 3.20 -21.03
N TYR A 179 -11.58 3.00 -21.71
CA TYR A 179 -11.24 3.79 -22.91
C TYR A 179 -12.28 3.62 -24.01
N ARG A 180 -12.73 2.39 -24.27
CA ARG A 180 -13.79 2.14 -25.26
C ARG A 180 -15.10 2.84 -24.87
N GLN A 181 -15.52 2.74 -23.60
CA GLN A 181 -16.74 3.40 -23.10
C GLN A 181 -16.68 4.93 -23.20
N LYS A 182 -15.47 5.51 -23.09
CA LYS A 182 -15.22 6.93 -23.35
C LYS A 182 -15.31 7.30 -24.84
N GLY A 183 -15.24 6.33 -25.75
CA GLY A 183 -15.10 6.56 -27.19
C GLY A 183 -13.65 6.72 -27.66
N ASP A 184 -12.68 6.43 -26.80
CA ASP A 184 -11.25 6.51 -27.09
C ASP A 184 -10.75 5.15 -27.62
N ALA A 185 -11.06 4.87 -28.89
CA ALA A 185 -10.73 3.61 -29.53
C ALA A 185 -9.22 3.33 -29.56
N GLU A 186 -8.41 4.37 -29.80
CA GLU A 186 -6.95 4.26 -29.83
C GLU A 186 -6.39 3.94 -28.45
N GLY A 187 -6.87 4.62 -27.39
CA GLY A 187 -6.48 4.31 -26.01
C GLY A 187 -6.88 2.88 -25.60
N ALA A 188 -8.04 2.40 -26.04
CA ALA A 188 -8.48 1.03 -25.79
C ALA A 188 -7.55 0.02 -26.47
N ARG A 189 -7.28 0.23 -27.76
CA ARG A 189 -6.38 -0.59 -28.56
C ARG A 189 -4.99 -0.68 -27.94
N GLN A 190 -4.34 0.45 -27.64
CA GLN A 190 -3.01 0.47 -27.03
C GLN A 190 -2.97 -0.27 -25.70
N THR A 191 -4.03 -0.14 -24.90
CA THR A 191 -4.12 -0.81 -23.59
C THR A 191 -4.25 -2.33 -23.74
N TRP A 192 -5.07 -2.80 -24.69
CA TRP A 192 -5.21 -4.23 -24.98
C TRP A 192 -3.98 -4.83 -25.65
N GLU A 193 -3.34 -4.13 -26.57
CA GLU A 193 -2.05 -4.55 -27.16
C GLU A 193 -0.97 -4.70 -26.08
N LYS A 194 -0.91 -3.76 -25.13
CA LYS A 194 -0.04 -3.86 -23.96
C LYS A 194 -0.35 -5.11 -23.13
N LEU A 195 -1.62 -5.40 -22.87
CA LEU A 195 -2.03 -6.60 -22.12
C LEU A 195 -1.56 -7.89 -22.81
N VAL A 196 -1.80 -8.02 -24.11
CA VAL A 196 -1.40 -9.22 -24.87
C VAL A 196 0.13 -9.36 -24.91
N LYS A 197 0.86 -8.23 -25.00
CA LYS A 197 2.32 -8.24 -25.05
C LYS A 197 2.97 -8.54 -23.70
N GLU A 198 2.46 -7.97 -22.61
CA GLU A 198 3.06 -8.10 -21.27
C GLU A 198 2.55 -9.32 -20.50
N HIS A 199 1.35 -9.83 -20.85
CA HIS A 199 0.70 -10.96 -20.18
C HIS A 199 0.06 -11.95 -21.17
N PRO A 200 0.83 -12.55 -22.09
CA PRO A 200 0.30 -13.40 -23.16
C PRO A 200 -0.43 -14.66 -22.64
N GLU A 201 -0.08 -15.16 -21.46
CA GLU A 201 -0.70 -16.31 -20.81
C GLU A 201 -1.94 -15.96 -19.96
N SER A 202 -2.25 -14.67 -19.79
CA SER A 202 -3.39 -14.24 -18.99
C SER A 202 -4.72 -14.61 -19.68
N PRO A 203 -5.73 -15.11 -18.94
CA PRO A 203 -7.08 -15.26 -19.47
C PRO A 203 -7.64 -13.95 -20.06
N TYR A 204 -7.22 -12.81 -19.53
CA TYR A 204 -7.61 -11.50 -20.04
C TYR A 204 -6.89 -11.12 -21.35
N GLY A 205 -5.73 -11.71 -21.64
CA GLY A 205 -5.03 -11.56 -22.91
C GLY A 205 -5.87 -12.11 -24.08
N MET A 206 -6.48 -13.29 -23.91
CA MET A 206 -7.41 -13.84 -24.91
C MET A 206 -8.62 -12.94 -25.15
N LEU A 207 -9.17 -12.35 -24.09
CA LEU A 207 -10.29 -11.40 -24.20
C LEU A 207 -9.87 -10.12 -24.93
N ALA A 208 -8.73 -9.53 -24.55
CA ALA A 208 -8.17 -8.37 -25.22
C ALA A 208 -7.90 -8.63 -26.70
N GLN A 209 -7.38 -9.81 -27.05
CA GLN A 209 -7.13 -10.17 -28.43
C GLN A 209 -8.43 -10.21 -29.25
N ARG A 210 -9.53 -10.73 -28.67
CA ARG A 210 -10.85 -10.68 -29.31
C ARG A 210 -11.33 -9.25 -29.53
N GLU A 211 -11.22 -8.39 -28.52
CA GLU A 211 -11.64 -6.97 -28.62
C GLU A 211 -10.82 -6.22 -29.69
N LEU A 212 -9.53 -6.52 -29.81
CA LEU A 212 -8.66 -5.96 -30.86
C LEU A 212 -9.14 -6.38 -32.25
N TYR A 213 -9.51 -7.65 -32.47
CA TYR A 213 -10.03 -8.12 -33.76
C TYR A 213 -11.37 -7.47 -34.13
N GLN A 214 -12.23 -7.20 -33.16
CA GLN A 214 -13.55 -6.59 -33.39
C GLN A 214 -13.49 -5.07 -33.66
N SER A 215 -12.33 -4.45 -33.43
CA SER A 215 -12.11 -3.01 -33.65
C SER A 215 -11.58 -2.67 -35.05
N TYR A 216 -11.44 -3.68 -35.93
CA TYR A 216 -11.10 -3.57 -37.37
C TYR A 216 -12.33 -3.88 -38.24
#